data_AF-A0A352W983-F1
#
_entry.id   AF-A0A352W983-F1
#
_cell.length_a   1.000
_cell.length_b   1.000
_cell.length_c   1.000
_cell.angle_alpha   90.00
_cell.angle_beta   90.00
_cell.angle_gamma   90.00
#
_symmetry.space_group_name_H-M   'P 1'
#
loop_
_entity.id
_entity.type
_entity.pdbx_description
1 polymer ?
#
loop_
_entity_poly.entity_id
_entity_poly.type
_entity_poly.pdbx_seq_one_letter_code
_entity_poly.pdbx_strand_id
1 'polypeptide(L)'
;ESNPQKYIAISLKIVSILCEFTPKVEPYSIDESFLDLTGCPAVQPHGVAALATTIKKRIRAETGLSCSIGVGPNKLLAKIATEMYKPDGFM
;
A
#
# COMPACT_ATOMS: atom_id res chain seq x y z
N GLU A 1 -13.70 4.28 22.45
CA GLU A 1 -12.85 3.18 22.96
C GLU A 1 -12.07 2.56 21.80
N SER A 2 -10.84 2.10 22.05
CA SER A 2 -10.05 1.38 21.05
C SER A 2 -10.65 -0.01 20.83
N ASN A 3 -10.81 -0.44 19.56
CA ASN A 3 -11.28 -1.78 19.21
C ASN A 3 -10.20 -2.53 18.40
N PRO A 4 -9.27 -3.24 19.06
CA PRO A 4 -8.17 -3.95 18.41
C PRO A 4 -8.61 -4.91 17.31
N GLN A 5 -9.72 -5.61 17.51
CA GLN A 5 -10.25 -6.59 16.54
C GLN A 5 -10.66 -5.92 15.23
N LYS A 6 -11.27 -4.72 15.29
CA LYS A 6 -11.61 -3.95 14.08
C LYS A 6 -10.36 -3.51 13.32
N TYR A 7 -9.33 -3.03 14.01
CA TYR A 7 -8.09 -2.63 13.35
C TYR A 7 -7.39 -3.80 12.66
N ILE A 8 -7.33 -4.96 13.33
CA ILE A 8 -6.75 -6.18 12.74
C ILE A 8 -7.56 -6.63 11.51
N ALA A 9 -8.89 -6.64 11.59
CA ALA A 9 -9.75 -7.04 10.48
C ALA A 9 -9.55 -6.14 9.25
N ILE A 10 -9.44 -4.83 9.44
CA ILE A 10 -9.17 -3.88 8.35
C ILE A 10 -7.75 -4.05 7.81
N SER A 11 -6.76 -4.23 8.67
CA SER A 11 -5.37 -4.48 8.27
C SER A 11 -5.27 -5.72 7.37
N LEU A 12 -5.88 -6.83 7.78
CA LEU A 12 -5.94 -8.06 6.98
C LEU A 12 -6.64 -7.85 5.64
N LYS A 13 -7.71 -7.05 5.60
CA LYS A 13 -8.39 -6.69 4.35
C LYS A 13 -7.48 -5.90 3.42
N ILE A 14 -6.74 -4.92 3.94
CA ILE A 14 -5.78 -4.13 3.16
C ILE A 14 -4.68 -5.05 2.61
N VAL A 15 -4.08 -5.90 3.45
CA VAL A 15 -3.06 -6.86 3.01
C VAL A 15 -3.60 -7.78 1.92
N SER A 16 -4.84 -8.27 2.06
CA SER A 16 -5.50 -9.08 1.02
C SER A 16 -5.60 -8.34 -0.32
N ILE A 17 -5.99 -7.05 -0.30
CA ILE A 17 -6.04 -6.22 -1.51
C ILE A 17 -4.64 -6.08 -2.14
N LEU A 18 -3.61 -5.85 -1.32
CA LEU A 18 -2.22 -5.69 -1.80
C LEU A 18 -1.69 -6.98 -2.45
N CYS A 19 -2.03 -8.15 -1.89
CA CYS A 19 -1.65 -9.46 -2.42
C CYS A 19 -2.21 -9.75 -3.81
N GLU A 20 -3.28 -9.07 -4.23
CA GLU A 20 -3.81 -9.19 -5.60
C GLU A 20 -2.92 -8.53 -6.65
N PHE A 21 -2.09 -7.55 -6.25
CA PHE A 21 -1.20 -6.82 -7.17
C PHE A 21 0.17 -7.48 -7.28
N THR A 22 0.72 -7.99 -6.19
CA THR A 22 1.98 -8.73 -6.17
C THR A 22 1.92 -9.80 -5.09
N PRO A 23 2.47 -11.01 -5.30
CA PRO A 23 2.59 -12.00 -4.24
C PRO A 23 3.67 -11.61 -3.21
N LYS A 24 4.53 -10.63 -3.52
CA LYS A 24 5.64 -10.20 -2.67
C LYS A 24 5.21 -9.03 -1.77
N VAL A 25 4.24 -9.29 -0.90
CA VAL A 25 3.79 -8.35 0.14
C VAL A 25 4.42 -8.73 1.47
N GLU A 26 4.98 -7.74 2.17
CA GLU A 26 5.54 -7.89 3.50
C GLU A 26 4.84 -6.91 4.46
N PRO A 27 3.88 -7.38 5.27
CA PRO A 27 3.31 -6.57 6.35
C PRO A 27 4.39 -6.23 7.38
N TYR A 28 4.55 -4.95 7.70
CA TYR A 28 5.54 -4.47 8.67
C TYR A 28 4.89 -4.04 9.99
N SER A 29 3.71 -3.42 9.93
CA SER A 29 2.88 -3.05 11.07
C SER A 29 1.40 -3.24 10.72
N ILE A 30 0.50 -2.83 11.62
CA ILE A 30 -0.95 -2.89 11.37
C ILE A 30 -1.40 -2.01 10.19
N ASP A 31 -0.65 -0.95 9.89
CA ASP A 31 -0.95 0.06 8.88
C ASP A 31 0.16 0.25 7.83
N GLU A 32 1.29 -0.47 7.95
CA GLU A 32 2.40 -0.41 7.01
C GLU A 32 2.66 -1.78 6.36
N SER A 33 2.85 -1.78 5.04
CA SER A 33 3.23 -2.96 4.26
C SER A 33 4.16 -2.55 3.12
N PHE A 34 5.16 -3.38 2.84
CA PHE A 34 6.08 -3.22 1.71
C PHE A 34 5.69 -4.14 0.57
N LEU A 35 5.77 -3.63 -0.66
CA LEU A 35 5.50 -4.39 -1.87
C LEU A 35 6.77 -4.41 -2.73
N ASP A 36 7.22 -5.60 -3.12
CA ASP A 36 8.21 -5.72 -4.20
C ASP A 36 7.48 -5.80 -5.54
N LEU A 37 7.70 -4.75 -6.35
CA LEU A 37 7.12 -4.59 -7.68
C LEU A 37 8.10 -4.99 -8.80
N THR A 38 9.27 -5.53 -8.46
CA THR A 38 10.27 -6.00 -9.43
C THR A 38 9.69 -7.12 -10.29
N GLY A 39 9.54 -6.88 -11.59
CA GLY A 39 8.95 -7.83 -12.53
C GLY A 39 7.43 -8.01 -12.36
N CYS A 40 6.76 -7.13 -11.59
CA CYS A 40 5.34 -7.24 -11.33
C CYS A 40 4.51 -6.89 -12.59
N PRO A 41 3.69 -7.82 -13.12
CA PRO A 41 2.88 -7.58 -14.31
C PRO A 41 1.92 -6.41 -14.14
N ALA A 42 1.40 -6.17 -12.93
CA ALA A 42 0.46 -5.09 -12.64
C ALA A 42 1.06 -3.68 -12.82
N VAL A 43 2.40 -3.57 -12.90
CA VAL A 43 3.09 -2.31 -13.22
C VAL A 43 3.00 -2.00 -14.71
N GLN A 44 2.93 -3.02 -15.57
CA GLN A 44 2.76 -2.84 -17.01
C GLN A 44 1.26 -2.88 -17.34
N PRO A 45 0.73 -2.04 -18.23
CA PRO A 45 1.41 -1.12 -19.15
C PRO A 45 1.51 0.35 -18.65
N HIS A 46 0.93 0.67 -17.49
CA HIS A 46 0.68 2.07 -17.10
C HIS A 46 1.69 2.65 -16.09
N GLY A 47 2.66 1.85 -15.62
CA GLY A 47 3.69 2.25 -14.68
C GLY A 47 3.25 2.25 -13.21
N VAL A 48 4.21 2.47 -12.32
CA VAL A 48 4.02 2.39 -10.86
C VAL A 48 3.05 3.45 -10.34
N ALA A 49 3.05 4.65 -10.91
CA ALA A 49 2.14 5.73 -10.49
C ALA A 49 0.66 5.39 -10.74
N ALA A 50 0.35 4.77 -11.87
CA ALA A 50 -1.00 4.30 -12.17
C ALA A 50 -1.42 3.15 -11.25
N LEU A 51 -0.50 2.23 -10.97
CA LEU A 51 -0.72 1.13 -10.01
C LEU A 51 -0.99 1.67 -8.60
N ALA A 52 -0.17 2.60 -8.12
CA ALA A 52 -0.35 3.23 -6.81
C ALA A 52 -1.70 3.95 -6.70
N THR A 53 -2.09 4.70 -7.74
CA THR A 53 -3.42 5.34 -7.83
C THR A 53 -4.54 4.31 -7.74
N THR A 54 -4.39 3.16 -8.41
CA THR A 54 -5.36 2.07 -8.39
C THR A 54 -5.48 1.45 -7.00
N ILE A 55 -4.34 1.18 -6.35
CA ILE A 55 -4.29 0.65 -4.97
C ILE A 55 -5.00 1.62 -4.01
N LYS A 56 -4.69 2.92 -4.07
CA LYS A 56 -5.31 3.94 -3.21
C LYS A 56 -6.83 4.01 -3.40
N LYS A 57 -7.30 4.03 -4.65
CA LYS A 57 -8.74 4.02 -4.95
C LYS A 57 -9.42 2.78 -4.42
N ARG A 58 -8.79 1.61 -4.55
CA ARG A 58 -9.36 0.34 -4.11
C ARG A 58 -9.44 0.23 -2.59
N ILE A 59 -8.36 0.58 -1.88
CA ILE A 59 -8.36 0.66 -0.42
C ILE A 59 -9.45 1.61 0.07
N ARG A 60 -9.57 2.81 -0.54
CA ARG A 60 -10.60 3.79 -0.18
C ARG A 60 -12.01 3.26 -0.44
N ALA A 61 -12.26 2.62 -1.58
CA ALA A 61 -13.57 2.07 -1.92
C ALA A 61 -13.98 0.92 -0.99
N GLU A 62 -13.04 0.05 -0.61
CA GLU A 62 -13.35 -1.16 0.14
C GLU A 62 -13.30 -0.99 1.66
N THR A 63 -12.53 -0.03 2.17
CA THR A 63 -12.33 0.17 3.62
C THR A 63 -12.81 1.54 4.11
N GLY A 64 -13.02 2.50 3.20
CA GLY A 64 -13.28 3.88 3.55
C GLY A 64 -12.04 4.64 4.03
N LEU A 65 -10.83 4.06 4.00
CA LEU A 65 -9.60 4.70 4.48
C LEU A 65 -8.76 5.26 3.32
N SER A 66 -8.06 6.37 3.56
CA SER A 66 -6.99 6.84 2.66
C SER A 66 -5.66 6.20 3.06
N CYS A 67 -4.73 6.10 2.12
CA CYS A 67 -3.37 5.64 2.39
C CYS A 67 -2.35 6.47 1.60
N SER A 68 -1.11 6.50 2.09
CA SER A 68 0.01 7.13 1.39
C SER A 68 0.92 6.04 0.84
N ILE A 69 1.47 6.24 -0.35
CA ILE A 69 2.35 5.26 -1.00
C ILE A 69 3.65 5.97 -1.40
N GLY A 70 4.78 5.48 -0.91
CA GLY A 70 6.10 5.90 -1.36
C GLY A 70 6.79 4.78 -2.13
N VAL A 71 7.46 5.14 -3.22
CA VAL A 71 8.18 4.24 -4.11
C VAL A 71 9.67 4.56 -4.05
N GLY A 72 10.49 3.53 -3.96
CA GLY A 72 11.94 3.68 -3.96
C GLY A 72 12.62 2.38 -4.40
N PRO A 73 13.93 2.45 -4.73
CA PRO A 73 14.69 1.27 -5.15
C PRO A 73 14.96 0.29 -4.00
N ASN A 74 14.64 0.67 -2.76
CA ASN A 74 14.69 -0.18 -1.57
C ASN A 74 13.66 0.30 -0.53
N LYS A 75 13.43 -0.54 0.49
CA LYS A 75 12.45 -0.28 1.56
C LYS A 75 12.72 1.01 2.33
N LEU A 76 14.00 1.34 2.58
CA LEU A 76 14.38 2.54 3.33
C LEU A 76 13.94 3.81 2.59
N LEU A 77 14.29 3.93 1.31
CA LEU A 77 13.92 5.08 0.48
C LEU A 77 12.41 5.13 0.23
N ALA A 78 11.75 3.98 0.03
CA ALA A 78 10.29 3.93 -0.09
C ALA A 78 9.57 4.43 1.19
N LYS A 79 10.10 4.08 2.37
CA LYS A 79 9.56 4.55 3.65
C LYS A 79 9.76 6.06 3.83
N ILE A 80 10.94 6.58 3.50
CA ILE A 80 11.23 8.02 3.55
C ILE A 80 10.31 8.78 2.57
N ALA A 81 10.16 8.28 1.35
CA ALA A 81 9.27 8.85 0.34
C ALA A 81 7.80 8.88 0.83
N THR A 82 7.35 7.81 1.49
CA THR A 82 6.00 7.76 2.07
C THR A 82 5.82 8.84 3.14
N GLU A 83 6.78 9.00 4.05
CA GLU A 83 6.69 9.95 5.17
C GLU A 83 6.66 11.40 4.69
N MET A 84 7.43 11.74 3.65
CA MET A 84 7.48 13.09 3.07
C MET A 84 6.15 13.55 2.46
N TYR A 85 5.29 12.61 2.05
CA TYR A 85 4.06 12.89 1.31
C TYR A 85 2.79 12.46 2.07
N LYS A 86 2.89 12.16 3.37
CA LYS A 86 1.70 11.99 4.21
C LYS A 86 1.00 13.35 4.47
N PRO A 87 -0.33 13.39 4.60
CA PRO A 87 -1.29 12.31 4.37
C PRO A 87 -1.80 12.25 2.91
N ASP A 88 -2.25 11.06 2.49
CA ASP A 88 -2.84 10.79 1.16
C ASP A 88 -1.99 11.20 -0.05
N GLY A 89 -0.66 11.17 0.08
CA GLY A 89 0.25 11.45 -1.04
C GLY A 89 0.76 10.20 -1.77
N PHE A 90 1.50 10.48 -2.85
CA PHE A 90 2.22 9.52 -3.66
C PHE A 90 3.56 10.13 -4.08
N MET A 91 4.66 9.39 -3.93
CA MET A 91 6.00 9.75 -4.42
C MET A 91 6.69 8.53 -5.02
#